data_AF-A0AAD6TZU8-F1
#
_entry.id   AF-A0AAD6TZU8-F1
#
_cell.length_a   1.000
_cell.length_b   1.000
_cell.length_c   1.000
_cell.angle_alpha   90.00
_cell.angle_beta   90.00
_cell.angle_gamma   90.00
#
_symmetry.space_group_name_H-M   'P 1'
#
loop_
_entity.id
_entity.type
_entity.pdbx_description
1 polymer ?
#
loop_
_entity_poly.entity_id
_entity_poly.type
_entity_poly.pdbx_seq_one_letter_code
_entity_poly.pdbx_strand_id
1 'polypeptide(L)'
;MAPLRDAIRVQERASNDPESSLTYYTGEADPEWVVGSSHSAQIGYILSLIVQACIQKQAGSAHPDPLHVSAHFLQATKRAEFEVRIRILKRGKRFVNILADLVQEQQTRTTTHLIFGANPPSPRPLIDPASGYARRYPLRVHPSNAVLTKVFQFFRFRQRLRWAEDPGLLSRNSAMGGSGLARWGGWVELVGEEERITPASLAFLADCVQTFATLVPSSVTGVNPRSLWLPSLTLSVEYKAPIPAPSALHAARTVGVYLFSGYMSAPQGRHDTCLEIWTAPSGIGEGKEADGWRDTQVCLAVATQMQLMVSATVNEAKGKM
;
A
#
# COMPACT_ATOMS: atom_id res chain seq x y z
N MET A 1 -15.32 13.48 -7.73
CA MET A 1 -13.94 13.01 -7.48
C MET A 1 -13.84 12.65 -6.02
N ALA A 2 -13.66 11.37 -5.73
CA ALA A 2 -13.85 10.82 -4.40
C ALA A 2 -12.54 10.79 -3.59
N PRO A 3 -12.54 11.24 -2.31
CA PRO A 3 -11.51 10.84 -1.34
C PRO A 3 -11.32 9.32 -1.33
N LEU A 4 -10.15 8.81 -0.88
CA LEU A 4 -9.83 7.39 -0.92
C LEU A 4 -10.92 6.56 -0.25
N ARG A 5 -11.41 6.98 0.93
CA ARG A 5 -12.48 6.28 1.66
C ARG A 5 -13.74 6.04 0.81
N ASP A 6 -14.02 6.95 -0.11
CA ASP A 6 -15.20 6.94 -0.97
C ASP A 6 -14.90 6.21 -2.27
N ALA A 7 -13.68 6.38 -2.81
CA ALA A 7 -13.19 5.74 -4.02
C ALA A 7 -12.99 4.22 -3.88
N ILE A 8 -12.80 3.71 -2.66
CA ILE A 8 -12.65 2.27 -2.40
C ILE A 8 -13.97 1.57 -2.06
N ARG A 9 -15.10 2.29 -2.04
CA ARG A 9 -16.41 1.70 -1.73
C ARG A 9 -16.80 0.69 -2.81
N VAL A 10 -17.28 -0.46 -2.36
CA VAL A 10 -17.84 -1.51 -3.20
C VAL A 10 -19.25 -1.84 -2.74
N GLN A 11 -20.05 -2.38 -3.66
CA GLN A 11 -21.42 -2.79 -3.41
C GLN A 11 -21.54 -4.30 -3.61
N GLU A 12 -22.18 -5.00 -2.67
CA GLU A 12 -22.49 -6.42 -2.85
C GLU A 12 -23.53 -6.58 -3.96
N ARG A 13 -23.27 -7.51 -4.87
CA ARG A 13 -24.16 -7.88 -5.97
C ARG A 13 -24.71 -9.27 -5.69
N ALA A 14 -26.03 -9.41 -5.73
CA ALA A 14 -26.69 -10.71 -5.61
C ALA A 14 -26.21 -11.66 -6.72
N SER A 15 -25.90 -12.90 -6.35
CA SER A 15 -25.62 -13.95 -7.33
C SER A 15 -26.92 -14.35 -8.02
N ASN A 16 -26.92 -14.39 -9.36
CA ASN A 16 -28.01 -14.98 -10.13
C ASN A 16 -27.98 -16.52 -10.11
N ASP A 17 -26.87 -17.10 -9.63
CA ASP A 17 -26.68 -18.52 -9.46
C ASP A 17 -26.74 -18.86 -7.96
N PRO A 18 -27.86 -19.46 -7.48
CA PRO A 18 -28.02 -19.81 -6.07
C PRO A 18 -27.12 -20.97 -5.63
N GLU A 19 -26.54 -21.75 -6.55
CA GLU A 19 -25.60 -22.82 -6.23
C GLU A 19 -24.13 -22.35 -6.20
N SER A 20 -23.86 -21.15 -6.71
CA SER A 20 -22.52 -20.58 -6.72
C SER A 20 -22.02 -20.28 -5.30
N SER A 21 -20.89 -20.88 -4.93
CA SER A 21 -20.15 -20.55 -3.71
C SER A 21 -19.47 -19.17 -3.72
N LEU A 22 -19.62 -18.42 -4.83
CA LEU A 22 -19.01 -17.11 -5.00
C LEU A 22 -19.89 -15.99 -4.44
N THR A 23 -19.26 -14.99 -3.86
CA THR A 23 -19.89 -13.70 -3.57
C THR A 23 -19.30 -12.63 -4.47
N TYR A 24 -20.15 -11.76 -5.00
CA TYR A 24 -19.76 -10.75 -5.96
C TYR A 24 -19.87 -9.37 -5.34
N TYR A 25 -18.84 -8.55 -5.54
CA TYR A 25 -18.87 -7.13 -5.23
C TYR A 25 -18.55 -6.35 -6.50
N THR A 26 -19.22 -5.23 -6.71
CA THR A 26 -19.04 -4.39 -7.90
C THR A 26 -18.73 -2.95 -7.51
N GLY A 27 -18.12 -2.24 -8.43
CA GLY A 27 -17.85 -0.82 -8.33
C GLY A 27 -17.24 -0.27 -9.62
N GLU A 28 -16.89 1.00 -9.60
CA GLU A 28 -16.19 1.67 -10.69
C GLU A 28 -14.81 2.13 -10.19
N ALA A 29 -13.75 1.79 -10.92
CA ALA A 29 -12.41 2.22 -10.57
C ALA A 29 -12.26 3.72 -10.87
N ASP A 30 -12.18 4.56 -9.84
CA ASP A 30 -12.19 6.01 -9.97
C ASP A 30 -10.99 6.49 -10.81
N PRO A 31 -11.24 7.31 -11.85
CA PRO A 31 -10.21 7.72 -12.81
C PRO A 31 -9.09 8.61 -12.24
N GLU A 32 -9.23 9.12 -11.01
CA GLU A 32 -8.22 9.92 -10.32
C GLU A 32 -7.08 9.05 -9.76
N TRP A 33 -7.36 7.81 -9.36
CA TRP A 33 -6.44 6.90 -8.66
C TRP A 33 -5.56 6.09 -9.63
N VAL A 34 -4.89 6.81 -10.55
CA VAL A 34 -4.07 6.24 -11.62
C VAL A 34 -2.59 6.65 -11.53
N VAL A 35 -1.72 5.84 -12.15
CA VAL A 35 -0.27 6.10 -12.24
C VAL A 35 0.17 6.28 -13.69
N GLY A 36 0.94 7.36 -13.93
CA GLY A 36 1.61 7.59 -15.21
C GLY A 36 0.66 8.00 -16.34
N SER A 37 0.61 7.18 -17.40
CA SER A 37 -0.36 7.35 -18.49
C SER A 37 -1.75 7.17 -17.90
N SER A 38 -2.72 7.98 -18.32
CA SER A 38 -4.01 8.10 -17.64
C SER A 38 -4.80 6.78 -17.53
N HIS A 39 -4.38 5.70 -18.20
CA HIS A 39 -5.18 4.50 -18.47
C HIS A 39 -5.10 3.40 -17.40
N SER A 40 -4.03 3.35 -16.60
CA SER A 40 -3.81 2.27 -15.63
C SER A 40 -4.02 2.74 -14.20
N ALA A 41 -4.93 2.08 -13.50
CA ALA A 41 -5.13 2.29 -12.06
C ALA A 41 -3.86 1.95 -11.27
N GLN A 42 -3.64 2.68 -10.18
CA GLN A 42 -2.58 2.36 -9.23
C GLN A 42 -2.90 1.01 -8.57
N ILE A 43 -1.92 0.11 -8.50
CA ILE A 43 -2.18 -1.26 -8.07
C ILE A 43 -2.51 -1.37 -6.58
N GLY A 44 -1.97 -0.47 -5.74
CA GLY A 44 -2.36 -0.39 -4.33
C GLY A 44 -3.84 -0.04 -4.17
N TYR A 45 -4.37 0.82 -5.02
CA TYR A 45 -5.76 1.22 -5.07
C TYR A 45 -6.62 0.04 -5.51
N ILE A 46 -6.21 -0.68 -6.56
CA ILE A 46 -6.87 -1.93 -6.97
C ILE A 46 -6.88 -2.97 -5.84
N LEU A 47 -5.76 -3.14 -5.14
CA LEU A 47 -5.69 -4.04 -4.00
C LEU A 47 -6.61 -3.58 -2.85
N SER A 48 -6.72 -2.27 -2.61
CA SER A 48 -7.61 -1.72 -1.59
C SER A 48 -9.09 -1.99 -1.89
N LEU A 49 -9.52 -1.96 -3.15
CA LEU A 49 -10.88 -2.34 -3.57
C LEU A 49 -11.16 -3.82 -3.24
N ILE A 50 -10.22 -4.71 -3.54
CA ILE A 50 -10.35 -6.15 -3.26
C ILE A 50 -10.38 -6.42 -1.75
N VAL A 51 -9.47 -5.80 -1.00
CA VAL A 51 -9.42 -5.92 0.47
C VAL A 51 -10.70 -5.37 1.09
N GLN A 52 -11.22 -4.23 0.62
CA GLN A 52 -12.47 -3.65 1.10
C GLN A 52 -13.67 -4.58 0.86
N ALA A 53 -13.76 -5.21 -0.31
CA ALA A 53 -14.79 -6.21 -0.60
C ALA A 53 -14.71 -7.41 0.35
N CYS A 54 -13.49 -7.91 0.62
CA CYS A 54 -13.30 -9.02 1.55
C CYS A 54 -13.62 -8.64 3.00
N ILE A 55 -13.28 -7.42 3.43
CA ILE A 55 -13.65 -6.90 4.75
C ILE A 55 -15.18 -6.83 4.88
N GLN A 56 -15.89 -6.26 3.89
CA GLN A 56 -17.35 -6.26 3.88
C GLN A 56 -17.91 -7.69 3.98
N LYS A 57 -17.33 -8.64 3.27
CA LYS A 57 -17.74 -10.05 3.35
C LYS A 57 -17.52 -10.69 4.73
N GLN A 58 -16.50 -10.27 5.46
CA GLN A 58 -16.16 -10.81 6.78
C GLN A 58 -16.71 -10.01 7.96
N ALA A 59 -17.36 -8.87 7.75
CA ALA A 59 -17.76 -7.93 8.81
C ALA A 59 -18.65 -8.55 9.91
N GLY A 60 -19.48 -9.56 9.59
CA GLY A 60 -20.32 -10.29 10.55
C GLY A 60 -19.75 -11.65 10.98
N SER A 61 -18.51 -11.96 10.63
CA SER A 61 -17.87 -13.25 10.94
C SER A 61 -17.07 -13.21 12.24
N ALA A 62 -16.59 -14.37 12.70
CA ALA A 62 -15.65 -14.47 13.82
C ALA A 62 -14.22 -14.01 13.44
N HIS A 63 -13.96 -13.72 12.17
CA HIS A 63 -12.65 -13.40 11.62
C HIS A 63 -12.72 -12.12 10.76
N PRO A 64 -13.06 -10.96 11.35
CA PRO A 64 -13.32 -9.74 10.59
C PRO A 64 -12.05 -9.07 10.04
N ASP A 65 -10.88 -9.37 10.61
CA ASP A 65 -9.66 -8.62 10.35
C ASP A 65 -8.77 -9.31 9.30
N PRO A 66 -8.32 -8.59 8.26
CA PRO A 66 -7.30 -9.11 7.36
C PRO A 66 -5.97 -9.22 8.10
N LEU A 67 -5.32 -10.37 7.99
CA LEU A 67 -3.98 -10.63 8.55
C LEU A 67 -2.91 -10.66 7.47
N HIS A 68 -3.28 -11.11 6.28
CA HIS A 68 -2.39 -11.18 5.13
C HIS A 68 -3.17 -11.09 3.82
N VAL A 69 -2.58 -10.46 2.81
CA VAL A 69 -2.99 -10.55 1.41
C VAL A 69 -1.76 -10.76 0.53
N SER A 70 -1.84 -11.68 -0.42
CA SER A 70 -0.89 -11.82 -1.52
C SER A 70 -1.62 -11.61 -2.83
N ALA A 71 -1.16 -10.66 -3.65
CA ALA A 71 -1.76 -10.31 -4.93
C ALA A 71 -0.82 -10.64 -6.10
N HIS A 72 -1.41 -11.12 -7.19
CA HIS A 72 -0.77 -11.34 -8.48
C HIS A 72 -1.47 -10.47 -9.53
N PHE A 73 -0.73 -9.53 -10.10
CA PHE A 73 -1.25 -8.61 -11.11
C PHE A 73 -1.01 -9.21 -12.50
N LEU A 74 -2.06 -9.84 -13.04
CA LEU A 74 -1.99 -10.54 -14.32
C LEU A 74 -1.98 -9.56 -15.49
N GLN A 75 -2.76 -8.48 -15.36
CA GLN A 75 -2.92 -7.46 -16.39
C GLN A 75 -3.17 -6.09 -15.76
N ALA A 76 -2.90 -5.03 -16.53
CA ALA A 76 -3.23 -3.68 -16.12
C ALA A 76 -4.75 -3.53 -15.93
N THR A 77 -5.15 -2.88 -14.84
CA THR A 77 -6.56 -2.61 -14.54
C THR A 77 -6.94 -1.25 -15.14
N LYS A 78 -8.07 -1.22 -15.83
CA LYS A 78 -8.61 -0.05 -16.53
C LYS A 78 -9.47 0.79 -15.58
N ARG A 79 -9.69 2.06 -15.97
CA ARG A 79 -10.68 2.97 -15.38
C ARG A 79 -12.08 2.59 -15.88
N ALA A 80 -12.65 1.55 -15.31
CA ALA A 80 -13.91 0.98 -15.73
C ALA A 80 -14.61 0.28 -14.57
N GLU A 81 -15.84 -0.14 -14.81
CA GLU A 81 -16.53 -1.07 -13.93
C GLU A 81 -15.69 -2.32 -13.70
N PHE A 82 -15.77 -2.84 -12.47
CA PHE A 82 -15.10 -4.06 -12.08
C PHE A 82 -16.04 -4.93 -11.24
N GLU A 83 -15.70 -6.21 -11.18
CA GLU A 83 -16.31 -7.18 -10.29
C GLU A 83 -15.22 -7.87 -9.48
N VAL A 84 -15.37 -7.93 -8.16
CA VAL A 84 -14.57 -8.75 -7.26
C VAL A 84 -15.34 -10.03 -6.96
N ARG A 85 -14.77 -11.17 -7.37
CA ARG A 85 -15.33 -12.50 -7.16
C ARG A 85 -14.64 -13.13 -5.97
N ILE A 86 -15.38 -13.35 -4.89
CA ILE A 86 -14.85 -13.84 -3.61
C ILE A 86 -15.26 -15.30 -3.41
N ARG A 87 -14.29 -16.17 -3.16
CA ARG A 87 -14.48 -17.57 -2.79
C ARG A 87 -13.81 -17.86 -1.46
N ILE A 88 -14.56 -18.44 -0.52
CA ILE A 88 -13.99 -18.91 0.74
C ILE A 88 -13.42 -20.30 0.52
N LEU A 89 -12.10 -20.44 0.64
CA LEU A 89 -11.41 -21.71 0.43
C LEU A 89 -11.49 -22.59 1.68
N LYS A 90 -11.35 -21.99 2.86
CA LYS A 90 -11.32 -22.70 4.14
C LYS A 90 -11.80 -21.82 5.27
N ARG A 91 -12.70 -22.35 6.10
CA ARG A 91 -13.07 -21.76 7.40
C ARG A 91 -12.48 -22.61 8.51
N GLY A 92 -11.49 -22.07 9.22
CA GLY A 92 -10.92 -22.70 10.40
C GLY A 92 -11.40 -22.02 11.68
N LYS A 93 -10.99 -22.57 12.84
CA LYS A 93 -11.30 -21.98 14.16
C LYS A 93 -10.69 -20.59 14.34
N ARG A 94 -9.47 -20.38 13.82
CA ARG A 94 -8.70 -19.13 14.00
C ARG A 94 -8.62 -18.27 12.76
N PHE A 95 -8.75 -18.87 11.57
CA PHE A 95 -8.49 -18.19 10.32
C PHE A 95 -9.48 -18.60 9.23
N VAL A 96 -9.77 -17.66 8.34
CA VAL A 96 -10.49 -17.88 7.07
C VAL A 96 -9.53 -17.60 5.93
N ASN A 97 -9.46 -18.52 4.96
CA ASN A 97 -8.69 -18.34 3.74
C ASN A 97 -9.66 -18.02 2.61
N ILE A 98 -9.39 -16.94 1.90
CA ILE A 98 -10.24 -16.36 0.86
C ILE A 98 -9.41 -16.24 -0.42
N LEU A 99 -9.98 -16.66 -1.55
CA LEU A 99 -9.52 -16.28 -2.87
C LEU A 99 -10.41 -15.14 -3.37
N ALA A 100 -9.83 -14.06 -3.88
CA ALA A 100 -10.59 -12.99 -4.50
C ALA A 100 -9.95 -12.55 -5.82
N ASP A 101 -10.76 -12.52 -6.88
CA ASP A 101 -10.34 -12.12 -8.22
C ASP A 101 -11.03 -10.82 -8.61
N LEU A 102 -10.26 -9.82 -9.05
CA LEU A 102 -10.79 -8.63 -9.70
C LEU A 102 -10.86 -8.85 -11.21
N VAL A 103 -12.06 -8.72 -11.74
CA VAL A 103 -12.42 -8.98 -13.14
C VAL A 103 -12.90 -7.70 -13.80
N GLN A 104 -12.40 -7.45 -15.02
CA GLN A 104 -12.87 -6.39 -15.90
C GLN A 104 -12.93 -6.92 -17.33
N GLU A 105 -13.98 -6.57 -18.08
CA GLU A 105 -14.16 -7.04 -19.46
C GLU A 105 -14.10 -8.57 -19.57
N GLN A 106 -14.69 -9.28 -18.59
CA GLN A 106 -14.65 -10.75 -18.47
C GLN A 106 -13.25 -11.37 -18.32
N GLN A 107 -12.22 -10.56 -18.07
CA GLN A 107 -10.85 -11.01 -17.85
C GLN A 107 -10.42 -10.74 -16.41
N THR A 108 -9.83 -11.75 -15.76
CA THR A 108 -9.19 -11.57 -14.45
C THR A 108 -7.96 -10.69 -14.61
N ARG A 109 -7.97 -9.52 -13.96
CA ARG A 109 -6.85 -8.58 -13.96
C ARG A 109 -5.92 -8.83 -12.78
N THR A 110 -6.50 -9.15 -11.62
CA THR A 110 -5.75 -9.40 -10.38
C THR A 110 -6.35 -10.59 -9.65
N THR A 111 -5.50 -11.52 -9.20
CA THR A 111 -5.88 -12.63 -8.32
C THR A 111 -5.22 -12.44 -6.97
N THR A 112 -5.97 -12.66 -5.90
CA THR A 112 -5.50 -12.48 -4.53
C THR A 112 -5.86 -13.65 -3.64
N HIS A 113 -4.98 -13.95 -2.69
CA HIS A 113 -5.26 -14.85 -1.57
C HIS A 113 -5.16 -14.04 -0.28
N LEU A 114 -6.22 -14.09 0.53
CA LEU A 114 -6.31 -13.36 1.79
C LEU A 114 -6.50 -14.33 2.96
N ILE A 115 -5.87 -14.01 4.07
CA ILE A 115 -6.07 -14.67 5.35
C ILE A 115 -6.71 -13.68 6.30
N PHE A 116 -7.87 -14.06 6.83
CA PHE A 116 -8.60 -13.30 7.84
C PHE A 116 -8.53 -14.00 9.19
N GLY A 117 -8.60 -13.22 10.27
CA GLY A 117 -8.62 -13.69 11.66
C GLY A 117 -9.22 -12.63 12.58
N ALA A 118 -8.97 -12.78 13.88
CA ALA A 118 -9.23 -11.72 14.86
C ALA A 118 -7.89 -11.10 15.26
N ASN A 119 -7.78 -9.77 15.18
CA ASN A 119 -6.59 -9.01 15.53
C ASN A 119 -6.91 -7.94 16.59
N PRO A 120 -7.38 -8.33 17.78
CA PRO A 120 -7.75 -7.37 18.81
C PRO A 120 -6.52 -6.62 19.33
N PRO A 121 -6.68 -5.36 19.81
CA PRO A 121 -5.61 -4.65 20.51
C PRO A 121 -5.04 -5.48 21.67
N SER A 122 -3.72 -5.62 21.70
CA SER A 122 -3.02 -6.20 22.85
C SER A 122 -2.56 -5.07 23.78
N PRO A 123 -2.83 -5.16 25.10
CA PRO A 123 -2.41 -4.13 26.06
C PRO A 123 -0.89 -4.11 26.28
N ARG A 124 -0.17 -5.16 25.90
CA ARG A 124 1.29 -5.23 26.03
C ARG A 124 1.93 -5.83 24.77
N PRO A 125 3.02 -5.23 24.25
CA PRO A 125 3.81 -5.86 23.21
C PRO A 125 4.51 -7.09 23.78
N LEU A 126 4.67 -8.13 22.95
CA LEU A 126 5.39 -9.35 23.33
C LEU A 126 6.88 -9.07 23.57
N ILE A 127 7.45 -8.14 22.81
CA ILE A 127 8.83 -7.70 22.91
C ILE A 127 8.81 -6.25 23.38
N ASP A 128 9.48 -5.98 24.50
CA ASP A 128 9.61 -4.63 25.04
C ASP A 128 10.36 -3.71 24.03
N PRO A 129 9.80 -2.57 23.61
CA PRO A 129 10.49 -1.57 22.79
C PRO A 129 11.89 -1.19 23.32
N ALA A 130 12.07 -1.16 24.64
CA ALA A 130 13.34 -0.83 25.29
C ALA A 130 14.37 -1.97 25.21
N SER A 131 13.97 -3.21 24.92
CA SER A 131 14.85 -4.40 24.93
C SER A 131 15.97 -4.38 23.89
N GLY A 132 15.89 -3.49 22.88
CA GLY A 132 16.82 -3.47 21.74
C GLY A 132 16.55 -4.55 20.68
N TYR A 133 15.75 -5.57 20.99
CA TYR A 133 15.29 -6.58 20.02
C TYR A 133 14.02 -6.15 19.28
N ALA A 134 13.25 -5.22 19.85
CA ALA A 134 12.11 -4.63 19.16
C ALA A 134 12.57 -3.78 17.98
N ARG A 135 11.87 -3.93 16.85
CA ARG A 135 12.06 -3.06 15.68
C ARG A 135 11.72 -1.62 16.09
N ARG A 136 12.71 -0.73 16.01
CA ARG A 136 12.51 0.71 16.25
C ARG A 136 11.91 1.40 15.04
N TYR A 137 11.14 2.44 15.31
CA TYR A 137 10.58 3.32 14.28
C TYR A 137 11.69 3.88 13.36
N PRO A 138 11.56 3.72 12.03
CA PRO A 138 12.66 3.99 11.12
C PRO A 138 12.85 5.48 10.77
N LEU A 139 11.80 6.30 10.80
CA LEU A 139 11.93 7.73 10.48
C LEU A 139 12.53 8.51 11.66
N ARG A 140 13.24 9.58 11.34
CA ARG A 140 14.02 10.38 12.29
C ARG A 140 13.40 11.74 12.58
N VAL A 141 12.64 12.27 11.64
CA VAL A 141 12.03 13.59 11.73
C VAL A 141 10.57 13.44 12.16
N HIS A 142 10.18 14.07 13.27
CA HIS A 142 8.79 14.13 13.70
C HIS A 142 7.91 14.81 12.63
N PRO A 143 6.65 14.36 12.39
CA PRO A 143 5.81 14.91 11.33
C PRO A 143 5.50 16.41 11.50
N SER A 144 5.45 16.93 12.74
CA SER A 144 5.31 18.38 13.00
C SER A 144 6.47 19.22 12.45
N ASN A 145 7.66 18.62 12.36
CA ASN A 145 8.90 19.25 11.93
C ASN A 145 9.26 18.85 10.49
N ALA A 146 8.47 17.97 9.87
CA ALA A 146 8.72 17.49 8.54
C ALA A 146 8.32 18.53 7.49
N VAL A 147 9.19 18.74 6.51
CA VAL A 147 8.96 19.68 5.42
C VAL A 147 8.24 18.96 4.29
N LEU A 148 7.11 19.51 3.85
CA LEU A 148 6.38 18.97 2.69
C LEU A 148 7.29 18.92 1.47
N THR A 149 7.31 17.76 0.82
CA THR A 149 7.98 17.57 -0.46
C THR A 149 6.96 17.31 -1.56
N LYS A 150 7.41 17.32 -2.81
CA LYS A 150 6.52 17.04 -3.93
C LYS A 150 6.19 15.55 -3.93
N VAL A 151 4.89 15.24 -3.85
CA VAL A 151 4.39 13.88 -4.08
C VAL A 151 4.91 13.37 -5.43
N PHE A 152 5.21 12.07 -5.49
CA PHE A 152 5.75 11.42 -6.67
C PHE A 152 4.97 11.79 -7.93
N GLN A 153 5.68 12.34 -8.92
CA GLN A 153 5.08 13.04 -10.06
C GLN A 153 4.13 12.18 -10.92
N PHE A 154 4.28 10.86 -10.86
CA PHE A 154 3.46 9.91 -11.62
C PHE A 154 2.11 9.61 -10.98
N PHE A 155 1.89 9.98 -9.72
CA PHE A 155 0.60 9.86 -9.06
C PHE A 155 -0.32 10.99 -9.53
N ARG A 156 -1.42 10.64 -10.21
CA ARG A 156 -2.43 11.63 -10.63
C ARG A 156 -3.27 12.12 -9.45
N PHE A 157 -3.45 11.27 -8.44
CA PHE A 157 -4.09 11.57 -7.16
C PHE A 157 -3.19 12.35 -6.19
N ARG A 158 -2.12 13.01 -6.65
CA ARG A 158 -1.19 13.76 -5.79
C ARG A 158 -1.84 14.90 -4.98
N GLN A 159 -3.02 15.37 -5.38
CA GLN A 159 -3.79 16.36 -4.60
C GLN A 159 -4.54 15.72 -3.41
N ARG A 160 -4.66 14.39 -3.40
CA ARG A 160 -5.26 13.59 -2.31
C ARG A 160 -4.26 13.15 -1.27
N LEU A 161 -2.98 13.47 -1.46
CA LEU A 161 -1.90 13.12 -0.56
C LEU A 161 -1.07 14.34 -0.19
N ARG A 162 -0.66 14.39 1.07
CA ARG A 162 0.48 15.17 1.52
C ARG A 162 1.62 14.21 1.82
N TRP A 163 2.82 14.66 1.54
CA TRP A 163 4.04 13.86 1.64
C TRP A 163 5.15 14.72 2.24
N ALA A 164 5.91 14.17 3.19
CA ALA A 164 7.19 14.75 3.63
C ALA A 164 8.29 13.68 3.73
N GLU A 165 9.37 13.79 2.96
CA GLU A 165 10.49 12.84 2.98
C GLU A 165 11.38 13.02 4.20
N ASP A 166 11.98 11.92 4.68
CA ASP A 166 13.05 11.97 5.66
C ASP A 166 14.39 12.32 4.96
N PRO A 167 14.94 13.52 5.18
CA PRO A 167 16.20 13.94 4.53
C PRO A 167 17.40 13.09 4.99
N GLY A 168 17.34 12.52 6.19
CA GLY A 168 18.38 11.66 6.73
C GLY A 168 18.46 10.31 6.00
N LEU A 169 17.34 9.81 5.47
CA LEU A 169 17.32 8.60 4.65
C LEU A 169 17.78 8.88 3.22
N LEU A 170 17.32 9.98 2.62
CA LEU A 170 17.72 10.37 1.26
C LEU A 170 19.23 10.63 1.15
N SER A 171 19.80 11.40 2.09
CA SER A 171 21.24 11.72 2.10
C SER A 171 22.12 10.48 2.18
N ARG A 172 21.67 9.42 2.85
CA ARG A 172 22.40 8.14 2.96
C ARG A 172 22.51 7.40 1.63
N ASN A 173 21.51 7.50 0.76
CA ASN A 173 21.57 6.88 -0.57
C ASN A 173 22.69 7.51 -1.41
N SER A 174 22.91 8.83 -1.27
CA SER A 174 23.95 9.56 -2.00
C SER A 174 25.34 9.43 -1.37
N ALA A 175 25.44 9.40 -0.04
CA ALA A 175 26.71 9.46 0.68
C ALA A 175 27.47 8.13 0.77
N MET A 176 26.80 6.97 0.67
CA MET A 176 27.40 5.68 1.00
C MET A 176 28.03 4.91 -0.17
N GLY A 177 28.27 5.51 -1.34
CA GLY A 177 28.91 4.80 -2.47
C GLY A 177 28.18 3.50 -2.89
N GLY A 178 26.90 3.37 -2.54
CA GLY A 178 26.10 2.16 -2.68
C GLY A 178 26.32 1.13 -1.57
N SER A 179 25.47 1.12 -0.53
CA SER A 179 25.45 0.04 0.48
C SER A 179 24.83 -1.28 -0.02
N GLY A 180 24.62 -1.42 -1.33
CA GLY A 180 23.78 -2.46 -1.92
C GLY A 180 22.29 -2.33 -1.60
N LEU A 181 21.89 -1.32 -0.82
CA LEU A 181 20.51 -1.09 -0.39
C LEU A 181 20.12 0.38 -0.61
N ALA A 182 19.10 0.60 -1.44
CA ALA A 182 18.40 1.88 -1.51
C ALA A 182 17.36 1.93 -0.38
N ARG A 183 17.28 3.07 0.31
CA ARG A 183 16.31 3.29 1.38
C ARG A 183 15.51 4.55 1.11
N TRP A 184 14.24 4.52 1.43
CA TRP A 184 13.43 5.72 1.40
C TRP A 184 12.48 5.68 2.58
N GLY A 185 12.08 6.85 3.05
CA GLY A 185 11.03 6.94 4.03
C GLY A 185 10.48 8.34 4.11
N GLY A 186 9.24 8.43 4.57
CA GLY A 186 8.56 9.70 4.69
C GLY A 186 7.19 9.54 5.32
N TRP A 187 6.62 10.68 5.65
CA TRP A 187 5.25 10.80 6.11
C TRP A 187 4.32 10.84 4.91
N VAL A 188 3.27 10.03 4.93
CA VAL A 188 2.20 10.04 3.94
C VAL A 188 0.89 10.31 4.67
N GLU A 189 0.17 11.33 4.22
CA GLU A 189 -1.08 11.78 4.81
C GLU A 189 -2.18 11.82 3.76
N LEU A 190 -3.31 11.17 4.05
CA LEU A 190 -4.52 11.23 3.22
C LEU A 190 -5.18 12.60 3.41
N VAL A 191 -5.48 13.31 2.32
CA VAL A 191 -6.10 14.65 2.38
C VAL A 191 -7.61 14.54 2.55
N GLY A 192 -8.10 15.11 3.64
CA GLY A 192 -9.52 15.18 4.00
C GLY A 192 -9.69 15.07 5.52
N GLU A 193 -10.57 15.88 6.10
CA GLU A 193 -10.87 15.82 7.55
C GLU A 193 -11.48 14.48 7.97
N GLU A 194 -12.11 13.86 7.00
CA GLU A 194 -12.92 12.67 7.09
C GLU A 194 -12.16 11.38 6.72
N GLU A 195 -10.94 11.53 6.18
CA GLU A 195 -10.09 10.40 5.81
C GLU A 195 -9.56 9.68 7.06
N ARG A 196 -9.45 8.35 6.97
CA ARG A 196 -8.94 7.53 8.06
C ARG A 196 -8.05 6.43 7.51
N ILE A 197 -7.02 6.09 8.28
CA ILE A 197 -6.25 4.87 8.04
C ILE A 197 -7.17 3.67 8.35
N THR A 198 -7.31 2.78 7.38
CA THR A 198 -8.10 1.54 7.45
C THR A 198 -7.25 0.39 6.91
N PRO A 199 -7.60 -0.87 7.17
CA PRO A 199 -6.84 -1.98 6.60
C PRO A 199 -6.80 -1.93 5.05
N ALA A 200 -7.89 -1.55 4.40
CA ALA A 200 -7.91 -1.34 2.95
C ALA A 200 -6.97 -0.19 2.51
N SER A 201 -6.91 0.92 3.26
CA SER A 201 -6.00 2.02 2.91
C SER A 201 -4.53 1.67 3.13
N LEU A 202 -4.19 0.76 4.06
CA LEU A 202 -2.82 0.24 4.21
C LEU A 202 -2.36 -0.51 2.95
N ALA A 203 -3.24 -1.25 2.28
CA ALA A 203 -2.93 -1.89 1.00
C ALA A 203 -2.65 -0.87 -0.11
N PHE A 204 -3.36 0.26 -0.11
CA PHE A 204 -3.09 1.38 -1.00
C PHE A 204 -1.75 2.06 -0.70
N LEU A 205 -1.49 2.36 0.57
CA LEU A 205 -0.27 3.00 1.05
C LEU A 205 0.99 2.14 0.85
N ALA A 206 0.84 0.82 0.81
CA ALA A 206 1.93 -0.12 0.52
C ALA A 206 2.54 0.05 -0.89
N ASP A 207 1.84 0.74 -1.80
CA ASP A 207 2.33 1.07 -3.14
C ASP A 207 2.41 2.61 -3.36
N CYS A 208 2.37 3.40 -2.28
CA CYS A 208 2.54 4.86 -2.31
C CYS A 208 3.99 5.28 -2.01
N VAL A 209 4.94 4.75 -2.78
CA VAL A 209 6.37 4.99 -2.55
C VAL A 209 7.16 5.34 -3.79
N GLN A 210 8.33 5.93 -3.58
CA GLN A 210 9.37 5.93 -4.60
C GLN A 210 9.97 4.53 -4.73
N THR A 211 10.39 4.15 -5.92
CA THR A 211 10.94 2.82 -6.16
C THR A 211 12.46 2.88 -6.26
N PHE A 212 13.13 1.73 -6.18
CA PHE A 212 14.59 1.63 -6.35
C PHE A 212 15.07 2.35 -7.61
N ALA A 213 14.37 2.16 -8.73
CA ALA A 213 14.70 2.77 -10.02
C ALA A 213 14.68 4.31 -10.00
N THR A 214 13.93 4.92 -9.08
CA THR A 214 13.89 6.38 -8.91
C THR A 214 14.83 6.90 -7.83
N LEU A 215 15.23 6.04 -6.90
CA LEU A 215 16.13 6.39 -5.79
C LEU A 215 17.61 6.26 -6.18
N VAL A 216 17.91 5.41 -7.17
CA VAL A 216 19.27 5.19 -7.64
C VAL A 216 19.59 6.16 -8.79
N PRO A 217 20.77 6.81 -8.80
CA PRO A 217 21.17 7.71 -9.86
C PRO A 217 21.13 7.04 -11.25
N SER A 218 20.70 7.78 -12.27
CA SER A 218 20.64 7.29 -13.65
C SER A 218 22.01 6.90 -14.22
N SER A 219 23.11 7.42 -13.65
CA SER A 219 24.47 7.00 -13.99
C SER A 219 24.78 5.56 -13.58
N VAL A 220 24.06 5.00 -12.61
CA VAL A 220 24.21 3.62 -12.15
C VAL A 220 23.30 2.67 -12.91
N THR A 221 22.04 3.07 -13.14
CA THR A 221 21.07 2.23 -13.86
C THR A 221 21.23 2.30 -15.37
N GLY A 222 21.88 3.34 -15.90
CA GLY A 222 21.99 3.60 -17.34
C GLY A 222 20.67 4.04 -17.97
N VAL A 223 19.61 4.26 -17.20
CA VAL A 223 18.27 4.58 -17.69
C VAL A 223 17.71 5.81 -17.00
N ASN A 224 17.04 6.67 -17.77
CA ASN A 224 16.32 7.81 -17.23
C ASN A 224 15.07 7.32 -16.47
N PRO A 225 14.91 7.63 -15.16
CA PRO A 225 13.73 7.21 -14.41
C PRO A 225 12.41 7.69 -15.02
N ARG A 226 12.42 8.79 -15.80
CA ARG A 226 11.24 9.31 -16.48
C ARG A 226 10.80 8.47 -17.68
N SER A 227 11.68 7.65 -18.23
CA SER A 227 11.38 6.75 -19.34
C SER A 227 11.07 5.31 -18.89
N LEU A 228 10.90 5.08 -17.58
CA LEU A 228 10.59 3.77 -17.02
C LEU A 228 9.10 3.65 -16.68
N TRP A 229 8.55 2.48 -16.98
CA TRP A 229 7.33 1.98 -16.37
C TRP A 229 7.69 0.79 -15.49
N LEU A 230 7.12 0.76 -14.29
CA LEU A 230 7.46 -0.21 -13.26
C LEU A 230 6.24 -1.07 -12.89
N PRO A 231 5.77 -1.95 -13.79
CA PRO A 231 4.63 -2.79 -13.49
C PRO A 231 4.98 -3.75 -12.36
N SER A 232 4.09 -3.86 -11.39
CA SER A 232 4.24 -4.88 -10.36
C SER A 232 3.69 -6.20 -10.83
N LEU A 233 4.39 -7.26 -10.47
CA LEU A 233 3.97 -8.64 -10.70
C LEU A 233 3.23 -9.17 -9.47
N THR A 234 3.77 -8.88 -8.28
CA THR A 234 3.19 -9.30 -7.01
C THR A 234 3.31 -8.21 -5.95
N LEU A 235 2.32 -8.15 -5.06
CA LEU A 235 2.36 -7.35 -3.84
C LEU A 235 1.76 -8.19 -2.71
N SER A 236 2.51 -8.37 -1.63
CA SER A 236 2.01 -8.99 -0.41
C SER A 236 2.00 -7.98 0.72
N VAL A 237 0.95 -7.97 1.53
CA VAL A 237 0.80 -7.10 2.71
C VAL A 237 0.44 -7.97 3.90
N GLU A 238 1.23 -7.87 4.96
CA GLU A 238 1.00 -8.49 6.26
C GLU A 238 0.57 -7.42 7.26
N TYR A 239 -0.60 -7.59 7.86
CA TYR A 239 -1.13 -6.69 8.88
C TYR A 239 -0.60 -7.12 10.24
N LYS A 240 0.25 -6.28 10.84
CA LYS A 240 1.03 -6.63 12.04
C LYS A 240 0.36 -6.23 13.34
N ALA A 241 -0.32 -5.09 13.34
CA ALA A 241 -1.01 -4.56 14.52
C ALA A 241 -2.38 -4.00 14.13
N PRO A 242 -3.38 -4.02 15.03
CA PRO A 242 -4.60 -3.28 14.82
C PRO A 242 -4.29 -1.79 14.73
N ILE A 243 -5.07 -1.08 13.92
CA ILE A 243 -4.94 0.37 13.76
C ILE A 243 -5.47 1.03 15.05
N PRO A 244 -4.63 1.78 15.80
CA PRO A 244 -5.09 2.48 16.99
C PRO A 244 -6.15 3.52 16.65
N ALA A 245 -7.08 3.75 17.58
CA ALA A 245 -7.99 4.87 17.46
C ALA A 245 -7.22 6.22 17.44
N PRO A 246 -7.71 7.23 16.69
CA PRO A 246 -7.13 8.55 16.72
C PRO A 246 -7.02 9.10 18.15
N SER A 247 -5.86 9.65 18.50
CA SER A 247 -5.55 10.14 19.84
C SER A 247 -4.40 11.16 19.80
N ALA A 248 -4.00 11.69 20.95
CA ALA A 248 -2.82 12.55 21.05
C ALA A 248 -1.50 11.85 20.65
N LEU A 249 -1.49 10.52 20.57
CA LEU A 249 -0.32 9.71 20.20
C LEU A 249 -0.39 9.13 18.78
N HIS A 250 -1.57 9.20 18.15
CA HIS A 250 -1.83 8.53 16.87
C HIS A 250 -2.71 9.40 15.99
N ALA A 251 -2.15 9.85 14.87
CA ALA A 251 -2.84 10.57 13.82
C ALA A 251 -3.89 9.67 13.13
N ALA A 252 -5.02 10.28 12.76
CA ALA A 252 -6.12 9.55 12.14
C ALA A 252 -5.85 9.15 10.67
N ARG A 253 -5.04 9.94 9.97
CA ARG A 253 -4.90 9.95 8.49
C ARG A 253 -3.47 9.95 7.99
N THR A 254 -2.50 9.89 8.90
CA THR A 254 -1.07 10.02 8.62
C THR A 254 -0.33 8.78 9.07
N VAL A 255 0.56 8.28 8.23
CA VAL A 255 1.44 7.14 8.51
C VAL A 255 2.88 7.51 8.18
N GLY A 256 3.81 6.86 8.87
CA GLY A 256 5.19 6.79 8.39
C GLY A 256 5.36 5.58 7.49
N VAL A 257 5.94 5.80 6.32
CA VAL A 257 6.27 4.74 5.38
C VAL A 257 7.78 4.66 5.27
N TYR A 258 8.32 3.45 5.37
CA TYR A 258 9.73 3.17 5.23
C TYR A 258 9.92 2.03 4.25
N LEU A 259 10.79 2.20 3.26
CA LEU A 259 11.11 1.17 2.29
C LEU A 259 12.61 0.93 2.24
N PHE A 260 12.97 -0.30 1.89
CA PHE A 260 14.30 -0.66 1.44
C PHE A 260 14.21 -1.65 0.27
N SER A 261 15.18 -1.55 -0.63
CA SER A 261 15.28 -2.39 -1.83
C SER A 261 16.75 -2.61 -2.15
N GLY A 262 17.10 -3.82 -2.60
CA GLY A 262 18.50 -4.20 -2.79
C GLY A 262 18.78 -5.05 -4.02
N TYR A 263 17.79 -5.78 -4.54
CA TYR A 263 18.01 -6.64 -5.69
C TYR A 263 17.43 -6.02 -6.94
N MET A 264 18.27 -5.95 -7.98
CA MET A 264 17.86 -5.66 -9.34
C MET A 264 18.63 -6.59 -10.27
N SER A 265 17.94 -7.53 -10.90
CA SER A 265 18.57 -8.60 -11.68
C SER A 265 18.33 -8.46 -13.18
N ALA A 266 19.39 -8.64 -13.97
CA ALA A 266 19.30 -8.90 -15.40
C ALA A 266 18.70 -10.29 -15.69
N PRO A 267 18.10 -10.52 -16.87
CA PRO A 267 17.94 -9.58 -17.99
C PRO A 267 16.67 -8.70 -17.89
N GLN A 268 15.73 -9.04 -17.01
CA GLN A 268 14.38 -8.45 -17.00
C GLN A 268 14.21 -7.24 -16.08
N GLY A 269 15.28 -6.81 -15.40
CA GLY A 269 15.23 -5.70 -14.45
C GLY A 269 14.23 -5.94 -13.33
N ARG A 270 14.10 -7.20 -12.88
CA ARG A 270 13.26 -7.57 -11.74
C ARG A 270 13.85 -6.95 -10.48
N HIS A 271 13.04 -6.22 -9.72
CA HIS A 271 13.45 -5.68 -8.43
C HIS A 271 12.43 -5.93 -7.33
N ASP A 272 12.94 -6.10 -6.12
CA ASP A 272 12.16 -6.29 -4.91
C ASP A 272 12.09 -4.99 -4.12
N THR A 273 10.94 -4.73 -3.51
CA THR A 273 10.77 -3.66 -2.52
C THR A 273 10.19 -4.27 -1.26
N CYS A 274 10.84 -4.01 -0.13
CA CYS A 274 10.29 -4.28 1.18
C CYS A 274 9.89 -2.96 1.83
N LEU A 275 8.74 -2.95 2.49
CA LEU A 275 8.14 -1.73 3.03
C LEU A 275 7.51 -1.99 4.39
N GLU A 276 7.59 -0.99 5.26
CA GLU A 276 6.97 -0.96 6.56
C GLU A 276 6.07 0.28 6.64
N ILE A 277 4.83 0.09 7.08
CA ILE A 277 3.88 1.17 7.37
C ILE A 277 3.70 1.23 8.88
N TRP A 278 3.89 2.41 9.43
CA TRP A 278 3.81 2.67 10.86
C TRP A 278 2.81 3.78 11.16
N THR A 279 2.28 3.81 12.37
CA THR A 279 1.50 4.96 12.86
C THR A 279 2.32 6.25 12.80
N ALA A 280 1.62 7.39 12.85
CA ALA A 280 2.23 8.70 13.03
C ALA A 280 1.75 9.36 14.31
N PRO A 281 2.60 10.10 15.05
CA PRO A 281 2.19 10.81 16.26
C PRO A 281 1.29 12.01 15.99
N SER A 282 1.36 12.61 14.81
CA SER A 282 0.52 13.73 14.39
C SER A 282 0.43 13.83 12.85
N GLY A 283 -0.38 14.76 12.35
CA GLY A 283 -0.38 15.15 10.94
C GLY A 283 0.90 15.92 10.54
N ILE A 284 1.14 16.02 9.23
CA ILE A 284 2.33 16.71 8.71
C ILE A 284 2.20 18.21 8.98
N GLY A 285 3.19 18.78 9.66
CA GLY A 285 3.18 20.19 10.10
C GLY A 285 2.20 20.48 11.24
N GLU A 286 1.62 19.46 11.87
CA GLU A 286 0.69 19.58 12.99
C GLU A 286 1.32 19.07 14.28
N GLY A 287 0.90 19.63 15.42
CA GLY A 287 1.34 19.19 16.75
C GLY A 287 2.72 19.71 17.16
N LYS A 288 3.30 19.08 18.19
CA LYS A 288 4.63 19.38 18.70
C LYS A 288 5.38 18.07 18.92
N GLU A 289 6.66 18.05 18.60
CA GLU A 289 7.51 16.90 18.87
C GLU A 289 7.62 16.70 20.39
N ALA A 290 7.28 15.49 20.84
CA ALA A 290 7.44 15.05 22.22
C ALA A 290 8.64 14.11 22.32
N ASP A 291 9.35 14.14 23.45
CA ASP A 291 10.43 13.20 23.71
C ASP A 291 9.91 11.75 23.68
N GLY A 292 10.68 10.84 23.07
CA GLY A 292 10.30 9.44 22.98
C GLY A 292 9.09 9.15 22.07
N TRP A 293 8.65 10.08 21.23
CA TRP A 293 7.45 9.89 20.37
C TRP A 293 7.48 8.58 19.57
N ARG A 294 8.67 8.15 19.13
CA ARG A 294 8.90 6.90 18.38
C ARG A 294 8.55 5.63 19.15
N ASP A 295 8.62 5.66 20.48
CA ASP A 295 8.43 4.48 21.33
C ASP A 295 6.95 4.09 21.44
N THR A 296 6.05 5.02 21.12
CA THR A 296 4.60 4.80 21.10
C THR A 296 4.09 4.35 19.74
N GLN A 297 4.91 4.45 18.69
CA GLN A 297 4.48 4.16 17.33
C GLN A 297 4.57 2.67 17.04
N VAL A 298 3.56 2.15 16.34
CA VAL A 298 3.44 0.71 16.05
C VAL A 298 3.50 0.45 14.55
N CYS A 299 4.11 -0.68 14.17
CA CYS A 299 4.12 -1.15 12.80
C CYS A 299 2.73 -1.73 12.48
N LEU A 300 2.02 -1.08 11.58
CA LEU A 300 0.68 -1.48 11.15
C LEU A 300 0.74 -2.58 10.10
N ALA A 301 1.65 -2.44 9.14
CA ALA A 301 1.80 -3.40 8.06
C ALA A 301 3.24 -3.51 7.56
N VAL A 302 3.58 -4.68 7.03
CA VAL A 302 4.79 -4.91 6.25
C VAL A 302 4.38 -5.39 4.87
N ALA A 303 5.00 -4.89 3.82
CA ALA A 303 4.72 -5.28 2.47
C ALA A 303 5.98 -5.68 1.70
N THR A 304 5.81 -6.62 0.79
CA THR A 304 6.83 -7.03 -0.18
C THR A 304 6.26 -6.97 -1.58
N GLN A 305 7.01 -6.39 -2.50
CA GLN A 305 6.58 -6.13 -3.85
C GLN A 305 7.65 -6.56 -4.84
N MET A 306 7.24 -7.26 -5.90
CA MET A 306 8.10 -7.54 -7.04
C MET A 306 7.63 -6.71 -8.22
N GLN A 307 8.55 -5.98 -8.82
CA GLN A 307 8.32 -5.13 -9.98
C GLN A 307 9.27 -5.49 -11.12
N LEU A 308 8.88 -5.12 -12.33
CA LEU A 308 9.74 -5.14 -13.51
C LEU A 308 10.16 -3.72 -13.85
N MET A 309 11.35 -3.58 -14.42
CA MET A 309 11.77 -2.38 -15.11
C MET A 309 11.53 -2.55 -16.62
N VAL A 310 10.58 -1.80 -17.16
CA VAL A 310 10.33 -1.79 -18.62
C VAL A 310 10.30 -0.37 -19.15
N SER A 311 10.48 -0.22 -20.47
CA SER A 311 10.35 1.09 -21.13
C SER A 311 8.93 1.64 -20.97
N ALA A 312 8.82 2.94 -20.72
CA ALA A 312 7.53 3.64 -20.66
C ALA A 312 6.72 3.53 -21.97
N THR A 313 7.39 3.35 -23.12
CA THR A 313 6.73 3.13 -24.42
C THR A 313 5.82 1.89 -24.42
N VAL A 314 6.12 0.87 -23.61
CA VAL A 314 5.27 -0.31 -23.45
C VAL A 314 3.93 0.05 -22.79
N ASN A 315 3.95 0.96 -21.80
CA ASN A 315 2.74 1.44 -21.14
C ASN A 315 1.88 2.30 -22.08
N GLU A 316 2.52 3.16 -22.87
CA GLU A 316 1.83 4.02 -23.85
C GLU A 316 1.15 3.20 -24.94
N ALA A 317 1.80 2.14 -25.44
CA ALA A 317 1.20 1.23 -26.41
C ALA A 317 -0.04 0.52 -25.85
N LYS A 318 0.01 0.07 -24.58
CA LYS A 318 -1.12 -0.57 -23.90
C LYS A 318 -2.29 0.38 -23.64
N GLY A 319 -2.04 1.67 -23.46
CA GLY A 319 -3.09 2.67 -23.27
C GLY A 319 -3.86 3.04 -24.54
N LYS A 320 -3.40 2.62 -25.72
CA LYS A 320 -4.03 2.89 -27.03
C LYS A 320 -4.88 1.72 -27.55
N MET A 321 -4.90 0.59 -26.83
CA MET A 321 -5.72 -0.60 -27.11
C MET A 321 -6.90 -0.67 -26.14
#